data_AF-A0A940F950-F1
#
_entry.id   AF-A0A940F950-F1
#
_cell.length_a   1.000
_cell.length_b   1.000
_cell.length_c   1.000
_cell.angle_alpha   90.00
_cell.angle_beta   90.00
_cell.angle_gamma   90.00
#
_symmetry.space_group_name_H-M   'P 1'
#
loop_
_entity.id
_entity.type
_entity.pdbx_description
1 polymer ?
#
loop_
_entity_poly.entity_id
_entity_poly.type
_entity_poly.pdbx_seq_one_letter_code
_entity_poly.pdbx_strand_id
1 'polypeptide(L)'
;MRICMLSWEYPPRIVGGIARHVEEISEALASQGHEIHVITADHPNTAEYEHRKGVHIHRVKNQPSQDQTTDFTTWIMHLNIGMLQQAIRLHQHQPFDMVHAHDWLVGQAAITMKQSLGVPMTATIHATEAGRNHGIHNKIQSYINQQEWLLTYEAFRVIVCSDYMRREVQHNFALPADKVDIIPNGIDYSKFAFDFPNGLEFRRRFAMDHEKIVLFVGRMVPEKGAQVLVEAAPKILAQYRDAKFVIVGKGGFLPEIKARAAALGIKNKILFTGYVDDAALLRLYRVADVDVVPSLYEPFGIVALEGMGAKLPTVVAETGGLAEIVDHTRTGITTYPGDAKSLAWGVLEVLKNPEYAHYLGQNAFHKVEHVYNWQNIARATTGVYERVLHQAGRALPVA
;
A
#
# COMPACT_ATOMS: atom_id res chain seq x y z
N MET A 1 10.16 5.30 -23.48
CA MET A 1 8.88 4.56 -23.54
C MET A 1 7.76 5.49 -23.13
N ARG A 2 6.64 5.41 -23.83
CA ARG A 2 5.38 6.05 -23.49
C ARG A 2 4.43 5.02 -22.90
N ILE A 3 4.10 5.16 -21.63
CA ILE A 3 3.46 4.12 -20.82
C ILE A 3 2.09 4.60 -20.35
N CYS A 4 1.06 3.79 -20.57
CA CYS A 4 -0.27 3.99 -20.03
C CYS A 4 -0.44 3.17 -18.74
N MET A 5 -0.42 3.83 -17.58
CA MET A 5 -0.73 3.22 -16.30
C MET A 5 -2.22 3.37 -16.01
N LEU A 6 -2.89 2.27 -15.69
CA LEU A 6 -4.30 2.27 -15.30
C LEU A 6 -4.40 2.00 -13.80
N SER A 7 -5.09 2.86 -13.07
CA SER A 7 -5.34 2.67 -11.64
C SER A 7 -6.69 3.23 -11.26
N TRP A 8 -7.46 2.53 -10.43
CA TRP A 8 -8.74 3.03 -9.94
C TRP A 8 -8.61 4.10 -8.84
N GLU A 9 -7.45 4.16 -8.19
CA GLU A 9 -7.12 5.16 -7.19
C GLU A 9 -5.79 5.87 -7.50
N TYR A 10 -5.79 7.18 -7.29
CA TYR A 10 -4.64 8.07 -7.47
C TYR A 10 -4.93 9.38 -6.72
N PRO A 11 -3.97 9.98 -6.00
CA PRO A 11 -4.21 11.18 -5.21
C PRO A 11 -4.89 12.29 -6.01
N PRO A 12 -5.96 12.93 -5.49
CA PRO A 12 -6.38 12.90 -4.08
C PRO A 12 -7.31 11.74 -3.68
N ARG A 13 -7.74 10.87 -4.61
CA ARG A 13 -8.52 9.67 -4.26
C ARG A 13 -7.58 8.63 -3.64
N ILE A 14 -7.64 8.48 -2.32
CA ILE A 14 -6.82 7.54 -1.54
C ILE A 14 -7.77 6.62 -0.75
N VAL A 15 -7.90 5.36 -1.15
CA VAL A 15 -8.64 4.32 -0.41
C VAL A 15 -7.66 3.38 0.29
N GLY A 16 -6.57 3.03 -0.39
CA GLY A 16 -5.52 2.17 0.13
C GLY A 16 -4.11 2.59 -0.28
N GLY A 17 -3.20 1.62 -0.24
CA GLY A 17 -1.80 1.83 -0.59
C GLY A 17 -1.53 1.92 -2.10
N ILE A 18 -2.50 1.56 -2.96
CA ILE A 18 -2.31 1.58 -4.41
C ILE A 18 -2.18 3.02 -4.89
N ALA A 19 -2.96 3.95 -4.34
CA ALA A 19 -2.90 5.36 -4.70
C ALA A 19 -1.49 5.94 -4.50
N ARG A 20 -0.87 5.64 -3.34
CA ARG A 20 0.50 6.06 -3.02
C ARG A 20 1.53 5.35 -3.88
N HIS A 21 1.38 4.03 -4.07
CA HIS A 21 2.26 3.27 -4.96
C HIS A 21 2.27 3.86 -6.37
N VAL A 22 1.10 4.05 -6.98
CA VAL A 22 0.97 4.50 -8.37
C VAL A 22 1.48 5.94 -8.53
N GLU A 23 1.22 6.83 -7.57
CA GLU A 23 1.81 8.16 -7.56
C GLU A 23 3.35 8.08 -7.57
N GLU A 24 3.94 7.40 -6.61
CA GLU A 24 5.39 7.44 -6.43
C GLU A 24 6.15 6.66 -7.53
N ILE A 25 5.61 5.53 -8.01
CA ILE A 25 6.23 4.80 -9.13
C ILE A 25 6.12 5.56 -10.45
N SER A 26 4.99 6.24 -10.71
CA SER A 26 4.81 7.01 -11.95
C SER A 26 5.73 8.23 -11.98
N GLU A 27 5.87 8.94 -10.86
CA GLU A 27 6.82 10.05 -10.71
C GLU A 27 8.28 9.57 -10.88
N ALA A 28 8.62 8.42 -10.29
CA ALA A 28 9.97 7.85 -10.41
C ALA A 28 10.29 7.41 -11.84
N LEU A 29 9.36 6.74 -12.53
CA LEU A 29 9.52 6.38 -13.94
C LEU A 29 9.63 7.62 -14.83
N ALA A 30 8.82 8.66 -14.59
CA ALA A 30 8.91 9.92 -15.31
C ALA A 30 10.27 10.61 -15.12
N SER A 31 10.81 10.58 -13.89
CA SER A 31 12.15 11.10 -13.59
C SER A 31 13.28 10.36 -14.31
N GLN A 32 13.03 9.13 -14.79
CA GLN A 32 13.95 8.32 -15.59
C GLN A 32 13.76 8.50 -17.11
N GLY A 33 12.96 9.49 -17.52
CA GLY A 33 12.78 9.87 -18.93
C GLY A 33 11.67 9.09 -19.66
N HIS A 34 10.82 8.36 -18.93
CA HIS A 34 9.62 7.76 -19.50
C HIS A 34 8.49 8.79 -19.58
N GLU A 35 7.68 8.75 -20.64
CA GLU A 35 6.46 9.55 -20.75
C GLU A 35 5.31 8.76 -20.11
N ILE A 36 4.85 9.20 -18.94
CA ILE A 36 3.86 8.44 -18.15
C ILE A 36 2.48 9.10 -18.26
N HIS A 37 1.50 8.30 -18.67
CA HIS A 37 0.09 8.65 -18.62
C HIS A 37 -0.62 7.77 -17.59
N VAL A 38 -1.11 8.37 -16.50
CA VAL A 38 -1.98 7.69 -15.54
C VAL A 38 -3.43 7.99 -15.89
N ILE A 39 -4.22 6.96 -16.19
CA ILE A 39 -5.67 7.09 -16.35
C ILE A 39 -6.33 6.52 -15.10
N THR A 40 -7.15 7.35 -14.44
CA THR A 40 -7.69 7.06 -13.10
C THR A 40 -9.11 7.56 -12.91
N ALA A 41 -9.81 7.03 -11.90
CA ALA A 41 -11.12 7.53 -11.51
C ALA A 41 -11.07 9.01 -11.10
N ASP A 42 -12.20 9.69 -11.30
CA ASP A 42 -12.41 11.06 -10.87
C ASP A 42 -12.48 11.24 -9.34
N HIS A 43 -12.35 12.50 -8.93
CA HIS A 43 -12.52 12.94 -7.55
C HIS A 43 -13.10 14.35 -7.53
N PRO A 44 -13.96 14.71 -6.56
CA PRO A 44 -14.47 16.07 -6.42
C PRO A 44 -13.36 17.12 -6.45
N ASN A 45 -13.62 18.24 -7.12
CA ASN A 45 -12.72 19.39 -7.25
C ASN A 45 -11.36 19.08 -7.92
N THR A 46 -11.29 18.05 -8.75
CA THR A 46 -10.10 17.76 -9.57
C THR A 46 -10.37 18.06 -11.04
N ALA A 47 -9.33 18.50 -11.76
CA ALA A 47 -9.42 18.67 -13.21
C ALA A 47 -9.44 17.31 -13.93
N GLU A 48 -10.10 17.24 -15.09
CA GLU A 48 -10.08 16.04 -15.94
C GLU A 48 -8.68 15.69 -16.44
N TYR A 49 -7.80 16.69 -16.54
CA TYR A 49 -6.40 16.53 -16.89
C TYR A 49 -5.52 17.41 -15.99
N GLU A 50 -4.43 16.85 -15.50
CA GLU A 50 -3.35 17.60 -14.85
C GLU A 50 -1.98 17.02 -15.25
N HIS A 51 -0.95 17.86 -15.29
CA HIS A 51 0.44 17.41 -15.46
C HIS A 51 1.21 17.79 -14.19
N ARG A 52 1.62 16.78 -13.42
CA ARG A 52 2.26 16.97 -12.11
C ARG A 52 3.52 16.12 -12.04
N LYS A 53 4.66 16.77 -11.71
CA LYS A 53 5.97 16.11 -11.52
C LYS A 53 6.35 15.13 -12.67
N GLY A 54 6.10 15.54 -13.91
CA GLY A 54 6.42 14.73 -15.10
C GLY A 54 5.38 13.67 -15.48
N VAL A 55 4.25 13.58 -14.76
CA VAL A 55 3.20 12.58 -14.99
C VAL A 55 1.95 13.24 -15.56
N HIS A 56 1.47 12.75 -16.70
CA HIS A 56 0.19 13.14 -17.29
C HIS A 56 -0.95 12.36 -16.63
N ILE A 57 -1.83 13.03 -15.89
CA ILE A 57 -2.90 12.40 -15.13
C ILE A 57 -4.24 12.71 -15.80
N HIS A 58 -4.98 11.68 -16.17
CA HIS A 58 -6.26 11.74 -16.87
C HIS A 58 -7.34 11.16 -15.98
N ARG A 59 -8.30 12.00 -15.55
CA ARG A 59 -9.38 11.61 -14.65
C ARG A 59 -10.64 11.37 -15.43
N VAL A 60 -11.06 10.11 -15.49
CA VAL A 60 -12.26 9.70 -16.21
C VAL A 60 -13.45 9.72 -15.27
N LYS A 61 -14.52 10.39 -15.69
CA LYS A 61 -15.78 10.38 -14.96
C LYS A 61 -16.38 8.99 -15.07
N ASN A 62 -16.79 8.45 -13.93
CA ASN A 62 -17.69 7.31 -13.95
C ASN A 62 -19.06 7.83 -14.40
N GLN A 63 -19.56 7.43 -15.57
CA GLN A 63 -20.91 7.86 -15.99
C GLN A 63 -21.92 7.30 -14.98
N PRO A 64 -22.67 8.17 -14.26
CA PRO A 64 -23.71 7.66 -13.39
C PRO A 64 -24.81 7.07 -14.26
N SER A 65 -25.21 5.83 -13.95
CA SER A 65 -26.61 5.46 -14.16
C SER A 65 -27.46 6.51 -13.44
N GLN A 66 -28.54 6.98 -14.05
CA GLN A 66 -29.45 7.94 -13.40
C GLN A 66 -30.00 7.42 -12.04
N ASP A 67 -29.84 6.13 -11.76
CA ASP A 67 -30.13 5.50 -10.47
C ASP A 67 -28.93 5.53 -9.51
N GLN A 68 -29.17 6.06 -8.31
CA GLN A 68 -28.23 6.27 -7.21
C GLN A 68 -27.76 4.97 -6.50
N THR A 69 -27.93 3.80 -7.12
CA THR A 69 -27.61 2.49 -6.52
C THR A 69 -26.86 1.59 -7.49
N THR A 70 -25.81 2.09 -8.14
CA THR A 70 -24.89 1.20 -8.84
C THR A 70 -24.02 0.49 -7.81
N ASP A 71 -24.13 -0.84 -7.73
CA ASP A 71 -23.26 -1.64 -6.88
C ASP A 71 -21.80 -1.49 -7.33
N PHE A 72 -20.86 -1.84 -6.45
CA PHE A 72 -19.44 -1.63 -6.68
C PHE A 72 -18.94 -2.29 -7.98
N THR A 73 -19.48 -3.44 -8.37
CA THR A 73 -19.04 -4.12 -9.59
C THR A 73 -19.47 -3.37 -10.85
N THR A 74 -20.70 -2.88 -10.89
CA THR A 74 -21.19 -2.04 -12.00
C THR A 74 -20.42 -0.71 -12.07
N TRP A 75 -20.09 -0.11 -10.92
CA TRP A 75 -19.23 1.07 -10.87
C TRP A 75 -17.86 0.80 -11.53
N ILE A 76 -17.25 -0.35 -11.25
CA ILE A 76 -15.97 -0.76 -11.87
C ILE A 76 -16.09 -0.99 -13.37
N MET A 77 -17.20 -1.55 -13.86
CA MET A 77 -17.41 -1.71 -15.30
C MET A 77 -17.44 -0.37 -16.02
N HIS A 78 -18.19 0.60 -15.51
CA HIS A 78 -18.24 1.95 -16.09
C HIS A 78 -16.88 2.67 -16.04
N LEU A 79 -16.13 2.49 -14.95
CA LEU A 79 -14.77 3.01 -14.86
C LEU A 79 -13.89 2.48 -16.00
N ASN A 80 -13.94 1.17 -16.28
CA ASN A 80 -13.17 0.57 -17.37
C ASN A 80 -13.60 1.09 -18.75
N ILE A 81 -14.88 1.36 -18.97
CA ILE A 81 -15.37 1.99 -20.21
C ILE A 81 -14.74 3.38 -20.38
N GLY A 82 -14.81 4.22 -19.35
CA GLY A 82 -14.23 5.57 -19.38
C GLY A 82 -12.71 5.54 -19.57
N MET A 83 -12.01 4.64 -18.87
CA MET A 83 -10.57 4.45 -19.02
C MET A 83 -10.19 4.04 -20.43
N LEU A 84 -10.92 3.09 -21.02
CA LEU A 84 -10.67 2.60 -22.37
C LEU A 84 -10.92 3.70 -23.41
N GLN A 85 -12.01 4.47 -23.28
CA GLN A 85 -12.29 5.59 -24.18
C GLN A 85 -11.16 6.62 -24.16
N GLN A 86 -10.68 7.00 -22.98
CA GLN A 86 -9.58 7.94 -22.84
C GLN A 86 -8.27 7.35 -23.37
N ALA A 87 -8.00 6.07 -23.10
CA ALA A 87 -6.81 5.38 -23.58
C ALA A 87 -6.76 5.30 -25.11
N ILE A 88 -7.88 4.98 -25.77
CA ILE A 88 -8.00 4.96 -27.24
C ILE A 88 -7.72 6.35 -27.82
N ARG A 89 -8.32 7.40 -27.25
CA ARG A 89 -8.10 8.79 -27.70
C ARG A 89 -6.62 9.18 -27.61
N LEU A 90 -5.97 8.87 -26.49
CA LEU A 90 -4.55 9.17 -26.28
C LEU A 90 -3.64 8.35 -27.20
N HIS A 91 -3.99 7.07 -27.45
CA HIS A 91 -3.25 6.16 -28.32
C HIS A 91 -3.34 6.55 -29.80
N GLN A 92 -4.51 7.02 -30.26
CA GLN A 92 -4.70 7.50 -31.63
C GLN A 92 -3.90 8.77 -31.93
N HIS A 93 -3.71 9.64 -30.93
CA HIS A 93 -2.88 10.83 -31.09
C HIS A 93 -1.39 10.48 -31.18
N GLN A 94 -0.95 9.60 -30.29
CA GLN A 94 0.40 9.04 -30.29
C GLN A 94 0.29 7.63 -29.69
N PRO A 95 0.89 6.59 -30.26
CA PRO A 95 0.80 5.24 -29.71
C PRO A 95 1.43 5.12 -28.31
N PHE A 96 0.98 4.13 -27.54
CA PHE A 96 1.61 3.70 -26.29
C PHE A 96 2.50 2.50 -26.58
N ASP A 97 3.65 2.43 -25.91
CA ASP A 97 4.54 1.27 -25.98
C ASP A 97 4.08 0.16 -25.01
N MET A 98 3.46 0.54 -23.89
CA MET A 98 3.16 -0.37 -22.78
C MET A 98 1.90 0.05 -22.03
N VAL A 99 1.10 -0.93 -21.60
CA VAL A 99 0.07 -0.75 -20.58
C VAL A 99 0.53 -1.38 -19.26
N HIS A 100 0.38 -0.65 -18.16
CA HIS A 100 0.58 -1.20 -16.81
C HIS A 100 -0.73 -1.11 -16.01
N ALA A 101 -1.36 -2.26 -15.77
CA ALA A 101 -2.56 -2.38 -14.96
C ALA A 101 -2.22 -2.55 -13.48
N HIS A 102 -2.84 -1.75 -12.60
CA HIS A 102 -2.74 -1.94 -11.15
C HIS A 102 -4.03 -2.55 -10.60
N ASP A 103 -3.96 -3.84 -10.26
CA ASP A 103 -5.06 -4.72 -9.83
C ASP A 103 -6.21 -4.94 -10.82
N TRP A 104 -7.06 -5.91 -10.49
CA TRP A 104 -8.19 -6.38 -11.29
C TRP A 104 -9.21 -5.28 -11.65
N LEU A 105 -9.28 -4.22 -10.85
CA LEU A 105 -10.25 -3.13 -11.01
C LEU A 105 -10.13 -2.39 -12.35
N VAL A 106 -8.97 -2.48 -13.00
CA VAL A 106 -8.70 -1.86 -14.30
C VAL A 106 -8.39 -2.90 -15.39
N GLY A 107 -8.61 -4.18 -15.07
CA GLY A 107 -8.19 -5.30 -15.90
C GLY A 107 -8.88 -5.31 -17.26
N GLN A 108 -10.19 -5.03 -17.31
CA GLN A 108 -10.93 -5.06 -18.56
C GLN A 108 -10.42 -4.02 -19.57
N ALA A 109 -10.15 -2.79 -19.13
CA ALA A 109 -9.57 -1.76 -19.99
C ALA A 109 -8.18 -2.16 -20.50
N ALA A 110 -7.32 -2.68 -19.61
CA ALA A 110 -5.97 -3.12 -19.97
C ALA A 110 -5.96 -4.27 -20.98
N ILE A 111 -6.79 -5.29 -20.74
CA ILE A 111 -6.94 -6.46 -21.62
C ILE A 111 -7.46 -6.05 -22.99
N THR A 112 -8.46 -5.16 -23.04
CA THR A 112 -8.97 -4.65 -24.31
C THR A 112 -7.91 -3.84 -25.07
N MET A 113 -7.10 -3.02 -24.38
CA MET A 113 -5.98 -2.33 -25.04
C MET A 113 -4.98 -3.32 -25.65
N LYS A 114 -4.64 -4.39 -24.94
CA LYS A 114 -3.77 -5.46 -25.46
C LYS A 114 -4.36 -6.14 -26.67
N GLN A 115 -5.59 -6.63 -26.56
CA GLN A 115 -6.22 -7.47 -27.58
C GLN A 115 -6.67 -6.68 -28.82
N SER A 116 -7.15 -5.44 -28.64
CA SER A 116 -7.71 -4.63 -29.74
C SER A 116 -6.74 -3.60 -30.30
N LEU A 117 -5.78 -3.10 -29.52
CA LEU A 117 -4.81 -2.10 -29.97
C LEU A 117 -3.39 -2.67 -30.15
N GLY A 118 -3.17 -3.94 -29.80
CA GLY A 118 -1.85 -4.59 -29.91
C GLY A 118 -0.80 -4.06 -28.92
N VAL A 119 -1.19 -3.24 -27.93
CA VAL A 119 -0.25 -2.67 -26.96
C VAL A 119 0.05 -3.71 -25.88
N PRO A 120 1.30 -4.16 -25.70
CA PRO A 120 1.60 -5.17 -24.70
C PRO A 120 1.34 -4.65 -23.28
N MET A 121 0.99 -5.56 -22.38
CA MET A 121 0.62 -5.21 -21.01
C MET A 121 1.37 -6.00 -19.95
N THR A 122 1.64 -5.33 -18.83
CA THR A 122 2.03 -5.92 -17.56
C THR A 122 0.99 -5.58 -16.49
N ALA A 123 0.92 -6.36 -15.43
CA ALA A 123 0.02 -6.11 -14.31
C ALA A 123 0.77 -6.16 -12.99
N THR A 124 0.42 -5.29 -12.05
CA THR A 124 0.81 -5.42 -10.64
C THR A 124 -0.39 -5.92 -9.84
N ILE A 125 -0.21 -7.00 -9.08
CA ILE A 125 -1.19 -7.48 -8.09
C ILE A 125 -0.73 -7.01 -6.70
N HIS A 126 -1.51 -6.14 -6.07
CA HIS A 126 -1.16 -5.57 -4.76
C HIS A 126 -1.64 -6.42 -3.59
N ALA A 127 -2.72 -7.18 -3.79
CA ALA A 127 -3.30 -8.12 -2.85
C ALA A 127 -4.27 -9.04 -3.61
N THR A 128 -4.54 -10.24 -3.11
CA THR A 128 -5.61 -11.09 -3.66
C THR A 128 -6.84 -11.08 -2.77
N GLU A 129 -8.02 -11.29 -3.35
CA GLU A 129 -9.26 -11.40 -2.61
C GLU A 129 -9.27 -12.63 -1.68
N ALA A 130 -8.70 -13.75 -2.17
CA ALA A 130 -8.51 -14.95 -1.36
C ALA A 130 -7.60 -14.70 -0.16
N GLY A 131 -6.50 -13.95 -0.32
CA GLY A 131 -5.60 -13.59 0.77
C GLY A 131 -6.29 -12.72 1.83
N ARG A 132 -6.96 -11.64 1.40
CA ARG A 132 -7.66 -10.69 2.30
C ARG A 132 -8.73 -11.36 3.18
N ASN A 133 -9.41 -12.37 2.65
CA ASN A 133 -10.54 -13.03 3.31
C ASN A 133 -10.22 -14.43 3.84
N HIS A 134 -8.95 -14.86 3.77
CA HIS A 134 -8.53 -16.23 4.12
C HIS A 134 -9.36 -17.31 3.39
N GLY A 135 -9.56 -17.12 2.09
CA GLY A 135 -10.37 -17.96 1.22
C GLY A 135 -11.48 -17.19 0.51
N ILE A 136 -12.26 -17.93 -0.27
CA ILE A 136 -13.39 -17.41 -1.05
C ILE A 136 -14.67 -18.01 -0.48
N HIS A 137 -15.52 -17.16 0.07
CA HIS A 137 -16.68 -17.56 0.88
C HIS A 137 -18.02 -17.08 0.28
N ASN A 138 -17.99 -16.21 -0.73
CA ASN A 138 -19.21 -15.71 -1.38
C ASN A 138 -19.02 -15.42 -2.88
N LYS A 139 -20.13 -15.13 -3.57
CA LYS A 139 -20.16 -14.89 -5.02
C LYS A 139 -19.36 -13.68 -5.45
N ILE A 140 -19.37 -12.60 -4.66
CA ILE A 140 -18.61 -11.38 -4.99
C ILE A 140 -17.11 -11.67 -4.90
N GLN A 141 -16.68 -12.34 -3.83
CA GLN A 141 -15.30 -12.79 -3.68
C GLN A 141 -14.87 -13.72 -4.82
N SER A 142 -15.74 -14.66 -5.22
CA SER A 142 -15.46 -15.54 -6.35
C SER A 142 -15.34 -14.79 -7.68
N TYR A 143 -16.19 -13.79 -7.90
CA TYR A 143 -16.10 -12.92 -9.08
C TYR A 143 -14.77 -12.13 -9.09
N ILE A 144 -14.42 -11.48 -7.99
CA ILE A 144 -13.16 -10.72 -7.86
C ILE A 144 -11.97 -11.63 -8.10
N ASN A 145 -11.93 -12.80 -7.47
CA ASN A 145 -10.85 -13.78 -7.65
C ASN A 145 -10.71 -14.22 -9.12
N GLN A 146 -11.81 -14.36 -9.85
CA GLN A 146 -11.78 -14.66 -11.29
C GLN A 146 -11.24 -13.48 -12.12
N GLN A 147 -11.55 -12.24 -11.75
CA GLN A 147 -10.99 -11.05 -12.42
C GLN A 147 -9.49 -10.90 -12.13
N GLU A 148 -9.06 -11.16 -10.90
CA GLU A 148 -7.63 -11.21 -10.52
C GLU A 148 -6.91 -12.29 -11.34
N TRP A 149 -7.47 -13.50 -11.41
CA TRP A 149 -6.94 -14.57 -12.26
C TRP A 149 -6.84 -14.14 -13.72
N LEU A 150 -7.92 -13.61 -14.31
CA LEU A 150 -7.97 -13.21 -15.72
C LEU A 150 -6.92 -12.14 -16.04
N LEU A 151 -6.76 -11.13 -15.16
CA LEU A 151 -5.73 -10.11 -15.32
C LEU A 151 -4.32 -10.74 -15.35
N THR A 152 -4.03 -11.65 -14.42
CA THR A 152 -2.72 -12.33 -14.39
C THR A 152 -2.52 -13.26 -15.58
N TYR A 153 -3.59 -13.88 -16.10
CA TYR A 153 -3.55 -14.72 -17.29
C TYR A 153 -3.22 -13.89 -18.54
N GLU A 154 -3.86 -12.73 -18.70
CA GLU A 154 -3.68 -11.88 -19.88
C GLU A 154 -2.39 -11.06 -19.86
N ALA A 155 -1.85 -10.70 -18.70
CA ALA A 155 -0.59 -9.96 -18.63
C ALA A 155 0.58 -10.76 -19.24
N PHE A 156 1.56 -10.12 -19.86
CA PHE A 156 2.79 -10.81 -20.29
C PHE A 156 3.65 -11.20 -19.08
N ARG A 157 3.76 -10.28 -18.12
CA ARG A 157 4.43 -10.47 -16.84
C ARG A 157 3.56 -9.89 -15.72
N VAL A 158 3.71 -10.44 -14.52
CA VAL A 158 2.99 -10.02 -13.32
C VAL A 158 3.99 -9.58 -12.27
N ILE A 159 3.86 -8.34 -11.82
CA ILE A 159 4.66 -7.77 -10.75
C ILE A 159 3.91 -8.00 -9.42
N VAL A 160 4.62 -8.45 -8.41
CA VAL A 160 4.14 -8.57 -7.03
C VAL A 160 5.13 -7.93 -6.06
N CYS A 161 4.64 -7.48 -4.92
CA CYS A 161 5.42 -6.70 -3.96
C CYS A 161 6.30 -7.52 -3.01
N SER A 162 6.11 -8.83 -2.93
CA SER A 162 6.83 -9.71 -1.99
C SER A 162 6.88 -11.14 -2.50
N ASP A 163 7.79 -11.94 -1.93
CA ASP A 163 7.82 -13.39 -2.18
C ASP A 163 6.56 -14.08 -1.63
N TYR A 164 6.01 -13.59 -0.51
CA TYR A 164 4.69 -13.99 -0.04
C TYR A 164 3.63 -13.84 -1.14
N MET A 165 3.55 -12.66 -1.77
CA MET A 165 2.58 -12.43 -2.84
C MET A 165 2.88 -13.27 -4.08
N ARG A 166 4.16 -13.55 -4.40
CA ARG A 166 4.53 -14.50 -5.46
C ARG A 166 3.93 -15.87 -5.19
N ARG A 167 4.13 -16.41 -3.99
CA ARG A 167 3.55 -17.71 -3.59
C ARG A 167 2.03 -17.68 -3.61
N GLU A 168 1.43 -16.57 -3.17
CA GLU A 168 -0.03 -16.41 -3.15
C GLU A 168 -0.63 -16.43 -4.56
N VAL A 169 -0.12 -15.65 -5.51
CA VAL A 169 -0.64 -15.66 -6.89
C VAL A 169 -0.35 -16.98 -7.60
N GLN A 170 0.79 -17.64 -7.31
CA GLN A 170 1.09 -18.98 -7.83
C GLN A 170 0.11 -20.02 -7.31
N HIS A 171 -0.20 -19.98 -6.00
CA HIS A 171 -1.13 -20.90 -5.37
C HIS A 171 -2.57 -20.67 -5.85
N ASN A 172 -3.04 -19.42 -5.80
CA ASN A 172 -4.43 -19.08 -6.08
C ASN A 172 -4.76 -19.17 -7.58
N PHE A 173 -3.80 -18.87 -8.46
CA PHE A 173 -4.04 -18.71 -9.90
C PHE A 173 -3.26 -19.71 -10.78
N ALA A 174 -2.50 -20.62 -10.19
CA ALA A 174 -1.61 -21.54 -10.90
C ALA A 174 -0.64 -20.81 -11.85
N LEU A 175 -0.21 -19.60 -11.45
CA LEU A 175 0.59 -18.73 -12.29
C LEU A 175 2.02 -19.30 -12.47
N PRO A 176 2.55 -19.39 -13.71
CA PRO A 176 3.91 -19.88 -13.93
C PRO A 176 4.97 -19.02 -13.24
N ALA A 177 6.01 -19.66 -12.68
CA ALA A 177 7.05 -18.96 -11.93
C ALA A 177 7.87 -17.97 -12.77
N ASP A 178 8.07 -18.25 -14.05
CA ASP A 178 8.80 -17.41 -15.00
C ASP A 178 8.01 -16.15 -15.44
N LYS A 179 6.70 -16.11 -15.12
CA LYS A 179 5.80 -14.99 -15.38
C LYS A 179 5.76 -13.95 -14.26
N VAL A 180 6.24 -14.29 -13.07
CA VAL A 180 6.14 -13.43 -11.87
C VAL A 180 7.46 -12.74 -11.57
N ASP A 181 7.44 -11.42 -11.42
CA ASP A 181 8.55 -10.62 -10.94
C ASP A 181 8.24 -10.06 -9.55
N ILE A 182 9.19 -10.19 -8.63
CA ILE A 182 9.07 -9.54 -7.32
C ILE A 182 9.75 -8.18 -7.40
N ILE A 183 8.96 -7.12 -7.23
CA ILE A 183 9.44 -5.75 -7.12
C ILE A 183 8.76 -5.13 -5.89
N PRO A 184 9.51 -4.84 -4.82
CA PRO A 184 8.92 -4.30 -3.60
C PRO A 184 8.33 -2.90 -3.83
N ASN A 185 7.39 -2.49 -2.97
CA ASN A 185 7.00 -1.07 -2.94
C ASN A 185 8.11 -0.23 -2.31
N GLY A 186 8.13 1.04 -2.66
CA GLY A 186 9.10 1.99 -2.14
C GLY A 186 8.50 2.94 -1.12
N ILE A 187 9.38 3.80 -0.62
CA ILE A 187 9.00 4.99 0.12
C ILE A 187 9.91 6.15 -0.26
N ASP A 188 9.32 7.34 -0.37
CA ASP A 188 10.08 8.58 -0.38
C ASP A 188 10.40 9.02 1.06
N TYR A 189 11.53 8.53 1.58
CA TYR A 189 12.01 8.87 2.92
C TYR A 189 12.40 10.34 3.07
N SER A 190 12.60 11.09 1.97
CA SER A 190 12.90 12.52 2.04
C SER A 190 11.73 13.33 2.62
N LYS A 191 10.51 12.77 2.61
CA LYS A 191 9.32 13.33 3.27
C LYS A 191 9.48 13.53 4.78
N PHE A 192 10.44 12.86 5.41
CA PHE A 192 10.74 13.04 6.84
C PHE A 192 11.81 14.12 7.10
N ALA A 193 12.47 14.63 6.06
CA ALA A 193 13.50 15.66 6.14
C ALA A 193 12.90 17.08 6.07
N PHE A 194 12.21 17.49 7.13
CA PHE A 194 11.67 18.85 7.29
C PHE A 194 12.08 19.46 8.63
N ASP A 195 12.11 20.79 8.72
CA ASP A 195 12.31 21.46 10.01
C ASP A 195 11.06 21.35 10.88
N PHE A 196 11.24 21.04 12.17
CA PHE A 196 10.14 20.79 13.10
C PHE A 196 10.38 21.40 14.49
N PRO A 197 10.49 22.74 14.59
CA PRO A 197 10.85 23.42 15.84
C PRO A 197 9.79 23.24 16.94
N ASN A 198 8.51 23.12 16.57
CA ASN A 198 7.40 22.95 17.51
C ASN A 198 7.05 21.46 17.78
N GLY A 199 8.03 20.56 17.66
CA GLY A 199 7.83 19.12 17.81
C GLY A 199 7.21 18.71 19.15
N LEU A 200 7.68 19.31 20.24
CA LEU A 200 7.18 19.01 21.59
C LEU A 200 5.72 19.47 21.77
N GLU A 201 5.36 20.66 21.29
CA GLU A 201 3.98 21.17 21.34
C GLU A 201 3.04 20.28 20.53
N PHE A 202 3.46 19.87 19.33
CA PHE A 202 2.68 18.93 18.52
C PHE A 202 2.49 17.59 19.24
N ARG A 203 3.55 17.03 19.84
CA ARG A 203 3.51 15.77 20.60
C ARG A 203 2.51 15.82 21.77
N ARG A 204 2.45 16.95 22.49
CA ARG A 204 1.54 17.18 23.63
C ARG A 204 0.05 17.08 23.28
N ARG A 205 -0.31 17.16 21.99
CA ARG A 205 -1.69 16.91 21.52
C ARG A 205 -2.09 15.43 21.63
N PHE A 206 -1.13 14.52 21.73
CA PHE A 206 -1.34 13.08 21.69
C PHE A 206 -1.00 12.38 23.00
N ALA A 207 0.03 12.83 23.72
CA ALA A 207 0.52 12.21 24.95
C ALA A 207 1.14 13.24 25.90
N MET A 208 1.18 12.94 27.20
CA MET A 208 1.89 13.77 28.19
C MET A 208 3.41 13.71 27.98
N ASP A 209 4.17 14.66 28.53
CA ASP A 209 5.63 14.76 28.33
C ASP A 209 6.40 13.51 28.78
N HIS A 210 5.96 12.86 29.86
CA HIS A 210 6.59 11.65 30.39
C HIS A 210 6.11 10.37 29.70
N GLU A 211 5.03 10.42 28.91
CA GLU A 211 4.47 9.23 28.26
C GLU A 211 5.31 8.80 27.05
N LYS A 212 5.19 7.53 26.61
CA LYS A 212 5.76 7.02 25.37
C LYS A 212 4.67 6.69 24.38
N ILE A 213 4.76 7.21 23.16
CA ILE A 213 3.74 7.03 22.12
C ILE A 213 3.99 5.70 21.39
N VAL A 214 3.05 4.78 21.55
CA VAL A 214 2.90 3.55 20.75
C VAL A 214 1.94 3.86 19.61
N LEU A 215 2.49 4.01 18.40
CA LEU A 215 1.76 4.44 17.21
C LEU A 215 1.24 3.23 16.43
N PHE A 216 -0.01 3.31 16.01
CA PHE A 216 -0.59 2.44 14.99
C PHE A 216 -1.18 3.32 13.88
N VAL A 217 -0.90 2.98 12.63
CA VAL A 217 -1.44 3.68 11.45
C VAL A 217 -2.06 2.66 10.50
N GLY A 218 -3.36 2.80 10.21
CA GLY A 218 -3.99 1.93 9.24
C GLY A 218 -5.51 2.00 9.22
N ARG A 219 -6.12 1.31 8.26
CA ARG A 219 -7.58 1.15 8.21
C ARG A 219 -8.04 0.32 9.42
N MET A 220 -9.18 0.70 10.01
CA MET A 220 -9.81 -0.03 11.11
C MET A 220 -10.64 -1.19 10.54
N VAL A 221 -9.93 -2.19 10.03
CA VAL A 221 -10.44 -3.46 9.50
C VAL A 221 -9.70 -4.60 10.19
N PRO A 222 -10.31 -5.79 10.34
CA PRO A 222 -9.72 -6.90 11.08
C PRO A 222 -8.31 -7.28 10.60
N GLU A 223 -8.06 -7.25 9.28
CA GLU A 223 -6.77 -7.66 8.70
C GLU A 223 -5.59 -6.82 9.21
N LYS A 224 -5.81 -5.57 9.64
CA LYS A 224 -4.75 -4.66 10.10
C LYS A 224 -4.38 -4.85 11.57
N GLY A 225 -5.14 -5.64 12.33
CA GLY A 225 -4.71 -6.10 13.65
C GLY A 225 -4.73 -5.06 14.77
N ALA A 226 -5.39 -3.91 14.60
CA ALA A 226 -5.52 -2.91 15.68
C ALA A 226 -6.10 -3.51 16.98
N GLN A 227 -6.99 -4.50 16.85
CA GLN A 227 -7.50 -5.29 17.96
C GLN A 227 -6.41 -6.05 18.73
N VAL A 228 -5.39 -6.57 18.05
CA VAL A 228 -4.27 -7.28 18.69
C VAL A 228 -3.46 -6.32 19.54
N LEU A 229 -3.25 -5.09 19.08
CA LEU A 229 -2.59 -4.05 19.89
C LEU A 229 -3.42 -3.67 21.13
N VAL A 230 -4.74 -3.56 20.99
CA VAL A 230 -5.63 -3.31 22.13
C VAL A 230 -5.60 -4.46 23.14
N GLU A 231 -5.54 -5.71 22.70
CA GLU A 231 -5.34 -6.88 23.59
C GLU A 231 -3.95 -6.89 24.26
N ALA A 232 -2.91 -6.40 23.57
CA ALA A 232 -1.55 -6.34 24.09
C ALA A 232 -1.35 -5.23 25.14
N ALA A 233 -2.12 -4.14 25.03
CA ALA A 233 -1.96 -2.94 25.83
C ALA A 233 -1.98 -3.15 27.35
N PRO A 234 -2.86 -3.97 27.96
CA PRO A 234 -2.81 -4.22 29.41
C PRO A 234 -1.47 -4.80 29.89
N LYS A 235 -0.88 -5.73 29.13
CA LYS A 235 0.42 -6.34 29.47
C LYS A 235 1.57 -5.34 29.31
N ILE A 236 1.49 -4.46 28.30
CA ILE A 236 2.43 -3.35 28.13
C ILE A 236 2.33 -2.39 29.31
N LEU A 237 1.12 -1.93 29.64
CA LEU A 237 0.87 -0.97 30.74
C LEU A 237 1.25 -1.51 32.11
N ALA A 238 1.16 -2.82 32.33
CA ALA A 238 1.60 -3.46 33.56
C ALA A 238 3.12 -3.36 33.77
N GLN A 239 3.90 -3.26 32.69
CA GLN A 239 5.37 -3.20 32.73
C GLN A 239 5.94 -1.84 32.34
N TYR A 240 5.16 -0.99 31.68
CA TYR A 240 5.51 0.36 31.27
C TYR A 240 4.25 1.25 31.36
N ARG A 241 4.00 1.78 32.56
CA ARG A 241 2.75 2.51 32.90
C ARG A 241 2.54 3.78 32.07
N ASP A 242 3.64 4.38 31.63
CA ASP A 242 3.65 5.64 30.90
C ASP A 242 3.50 5.44 29.38
N ALA A 243 3.07 4.26 28.91
CA ALA A 243 2.73 4.07 27.50
C ALA A 243 1.39 4.76 27.16
N LYS A 244 1.33 5.41 26.01
CA LYS A 244 0.12 6.00 25.39
C LYS A 244 -0.04 5.43 23.99
N PHE A 245 -1.19 4.85 23.70
CA PHE A 245 -1.48 4.27 22.39
C PHE A 245 -2.18 5.29 21.51
N VAL A 246 -1.59 5.62 20.36
CA VAL A 246 -2.17 6.54 19.38
C VAL A 246 -2.55 5.72 18.14
N ILE A 247 -3.85 5.59 17.91
CA ILE A 247 -4.44 4.75 16.87
C ILE A 247 -5.00 5.66 15.79
N VAL A 248 -4.32 5.70 14.64
CA VAL A 248 -4.63 6.54 13.49
C VAL A 248 -5.36 5.73 12.42
N GLY A 249 -6.51 6.25 11.98
CA GLY A 249 -7.28 5.72 10.87
C GLY A 249 -8.78 5.61 11.14
N LYS A 250 -9.51 5.15 10.12
CA LYS A 250 -10.96 4.96 10.11
C LYS A 250 -11.30 3.59 9.55
N GLY A 251 -12.50 3.10 9.83
CA GLY A 251 -13.01 1.83 9.30
C GLY A 251 -14.13 1.26 10.16
N GLY A 252 -14.85 0.28 9.59
CA GLY A 252 -16.05 -0.29 10.20
C GLY A 252 -15.81 -1.02 11.52
N PHE A 253 -14.58 -1.49 11.77
CA PHE A 253 -14.23 -2.24 12.98
C PHE A 253 -13.90 -1.36 14.19
N LEU A 254 -13.85 -0.03 14.01
CA LEU A 254 -13.52 0.92 15.07
C LEU A 254 -14.44 0.84 16.31
N PRO A 255 -15.78 0.69 16.19
CA PRO A 255 -16.67 0.56 17.35
C PRO A 255 -16.32 -0.64 18.23
N GLU A 256 -15.99 -1.78 17.63
CA GLU A 256 -15.62 -3.01 18.34
C GLU A 256 -14.30 -2.84 19.09
N ILE A 257 -13.29 -2.26 18.44
CA ILE A 257 -11.99 -1.95 19.08
C ILE A 257 -12.18 -0.99 20.28
N LYS A 258 -13.02 0.04 20.14
CA LYS A 258 -13.34 0.98 21.23
C LYS A 258 -14.07 0.31 22.38
N ALA A 259 -15.05 -0.54 22.08
CA ALA A 259 -15.78 -1.31 23.10
C ALA A 259 -14.83 -2.24 23.86
N ARG A 260 -13.91 -2.90 23.15
CA ARG A 260 -12.91 -3.77 23.75
C ARG A 260 -11.93 -3.02 24.65
N ALA A 261 -11.43 -1.86 24.22
CA ALA A 261 -10.58 -1.00 25.04
C ALA A 261 -11.28 -0.53 26.34
N ALA A 262 -12.59 -0.26 26.27
CA ALA A 262 -13.40 0.07 27.44
C ALA A 262 -13.56 -1.14 28.38
N ALA A 263 -13.86 -2.33 27.85
CA ALA A 263 -13.98 -3.55 28.63
C ALA A 263 -12.67 -3.94 29.35
N LEU A 264 -11.52 -3.65 28.74
CA LEU A 264 -10.19 -3.86 29.33
C LEU A 264 -9.78 -2.75 30.33
N GLY A 265 -10.59 -1.70 30.50
CA GLY A 265 -10.30 -0.60 31.43
C GLY A 265 -9.18 0.35 31.00
N ILE A 266 -8.75 0.31 29.73
CA ILE A 266 -7.58 1.06 29.21
C ILE A 266 -7.97 2.25 28.32
N LYS A 267 -9.26 2.60 28.25
CA LYS A 267 -9.77 3.68 27.39
C LYS A 267 -8.98 4.99 27.51
N ASN A 268 -8.58 5.39 28.72
CA ASN A 268 -7.85 6.64 28.95
C ASN A 268 -6.40 6.61 28.42
N LYS A 269 -5.85 5.42 28.18
CA LYS A 269 -4.51 5.20 27.62
C LYS A 269 -4.51 5.09 26.09
N ILE A 270 -5.68 5.06 25.44
CA ILE A 270 -5.79 4.99 23.99
C ILE A 270 -6.41 6.27 23.42
N LEU A 271 -5.77 6.84 22.42
CA LEU A 271 -6.28 7.95 21.62
C LEU A 271 -6.58 7.46 20.21
N PHE A 272 -7.87 7.41 19.85
CA PHE A 272 -8.32 7.17 18.48
C PHE A 272 -8.46 8.52 17.76
N THR A 273 -7.53 8.83 16.85
CA THR A 273 -7.48 10.15 16.20
C THR A 273 -8.48 10.29 15.06
N GLY A 274 -8.90 9.18 14.47
CA GLY A 274 -9.62 9.18 13.20
C GLY A 274 -8.67 9.44 12.04
N TYR A 275 -9.12 10.26 11.08
CA TYR A 275 -8.28 10.65 9.94
C TYR A 275 -7.28 11.72 10.37
N VAL A 276 -6.03 11.54 9.97
CA VAL A 276 -4.93 12.50 10.16
C VAL A 276 -4.40 12.79 8.76
N ASP A 277 -4.26 14.07 8.41
CA ASP A 277 -3.70 14.47 7.13
C ASP A 277 -2.21 14.08 7.02
N ASP A 278 -1.72 13.96 5.78
CA ASP A 278 -0.37 13.46 5.50
C ASP A 278 0.73 14.27 6.22
N ALA A 279 0.60 15.60 6.28
CA ALA A 279 1.59 16.45 6.92
C ALA A 279 1.62 16.26 8.45
N ALA A 280 0.46 16.07 9.09
CA ALA A 280 0.38 15.72 10.49
C ALA A 280 0.83 14.27 10.76
N LEU A 281 0.59 13.34 9.83
CA LEU A 281 1.04 11.96 9.93
C LEU A 281 2.57 11.84 9.90
N LEU A 282 3.23 12.55 8.98
CA LEU A 282 4.70 12.63 8.92
C LEU A 282 5.31 13.18 10.22
N ARG A 283 4.66 14.20 10.82
CA ARG A 283 5.06 14.73 12.14
C ARG A 283 4.85 13.72 13.25
N LEU A 284 3.77 12.93 13.19
CA LEU A 284 3.46 11.92 14.19
C LEU A 284 4.50 10.80 14.20
N TYR A 285 4.92 10.31 13.04
CA TYR A 285 6.02 9.34 12.94
C TYR A 285 7.32 9.87 13.58
N ARG A 286 7.61 11.18 13.49
CA ARG A 286 8.82 11.78 14.09
C ARG A 286 8.77 11.94 15.62
N VAL A 287 7.58 11.95 16.23
CA VAL A 287 7.42 12.14 17.68
C VAL A 287 6.94 10.89 18.41
N ALA A 288 6.57 9.85 17.67
CA ALA A 288 6.27 8.55 18.23
C ALA A 288 7.53 7.85 18.76
N ASP A 289 7.35 6.91 19.68
CA ASP A 289 8.45 6.17 20.29
C ASP A 289 8.55 4.73 19.74
N VAL A 290 7.46 4.18 19.21
CA VAL A 290 7.44 2.90 18.49
C VAL A 290 6.30 2.88 17.48
N ASP A 291 6.56 2.38 16.27
CA ASP A 291 5.55 2.05 15.26
C ASP A 291 5.13 0.60 15.42
N VAL A 292 3.83 0.32 15.39
CA VAL A 292 3.29 -1.01 15.59
C VAL A 292 2.37 -1.39 14.43
N VAL A 293 2.77 -2.42 13.69
CA VAL A 293 2.05 -2.94 12.52
C VAL A 293 1.68 -4.42 12.75
N PRO A 294 0.66 -4.70 13.57
CA PRO A 294 0.30 -6.04 14.03
C PRO A 294 -0.65 -6.77 13.04
N SER A 295 -0.47 -6.54 11.74
CA SER A 295 -1.36 -7.06 10.70
C SER A 295 -1.51 -8.58 10.78
N LEU A 296 -2.70 -9.08 10.44
CA LEU A 296 -2.98 -10.51 10.25
C LEU A 296 -2.73 -10.91 8.79
N TYR A 297 -3.00 -10.00 7.86
CA TYR A 297 -2.69 -10.11 6.44
C TYR A 297 -2.05 -8.81 5.95
N GLU A 298 -0.85 -8.90 5.41
CA GLU A 298 -0.11 -7.74 4.88
C GLU A 298 0.71 -8.14 3.65
N PRO A 299 0.21 -7.88 2.42
CA PRO A 299 0.93 -8.19 1.17
C PRO A 299 2.36 -7.61 1.14
N PHE A 300 2.52 -6.39 1.66
CA PHE A 300 3.81 -5.70 1.71
C PHE A 300 4.05 -5.04 3.06
N GLY A 301 3.39 -3.90 3.33
CA GLY A 301 3.57 -3.14 4.57
C GLY A 301 4.21 -1.76 4.38
N ILE A 302 3.60 -0.90 3.55
CA ILE A 302 4.07 0.49 3.33
C ILE A 302 4.15 1.28 4.65
N VAL A 303 3.20 1.07 5.57
CA VAL A 303 3.22 1.70 6.90
C VAL A 303 4.50 1.37 7.68
N ALA A 304 4.96 0.11 7.63
CA ALA A 304 6.22 -0.26 8.28
C ALA A 304 7.41 0.47 7.63
N LEU A 305 7.42 0.60 6.29
CA LEU A 305 8.44 1.42 5.61
C LEU A 305 8.37 2.90 6.01
N GLU A 306 7.19 3.45 6.29
CA GLU A 306 7.02 4.82 6.80
C GLU A 306 7.63 4.99 8.18
N GLY A 307 7.37 4.06 9.11
CA GLY A 307 8.04 4.03 10.41
C GLY A 307 9.57 3.94 10.27
N MET A 308 10.05 2.99 9.46
CA MET A 308 11.47 2.80 9.18
C MET A 308 12.13 4.05 8.54
N GLY A 309 11.47 4.67 7.58
CA GLY A 309 11.92 5.91 6.91
C GLY A 309 11.98 7.10 7.86
N ALA A 310 11.16 7.11 8.91
CA ALA A 310 11.19 8.11 9.98
C ALA A 310 12.24 7.83 11.06
N LYS A 311 13.02 6.75 10.94
CA LYS A 311 13.92 6.22 12.00
C LYS A 311 13.19 5.81 13.28
N LEU A 312 11.90 5.51 13.18
CA LEU A 312 11.08 5.03 14.28
C LEU A 312 11.27 3.52 14.40
N PRO A 313 11.67 2.96 15.57
CA PRO A 313 11.69 1.51 15.75
C PRO A 313 10.32 0.91 15.49
N THR A 314 10.28 -0.10 14.62
CA THR A 314 9.04 -0.75 14.19
C THR A 314 8.92 -2.15 14.78
N VAL A 315 7.74 -2.45 15.34
CA VAL A 315 7.32 -3.78 15.79
C VAL A 315 6.23 -4.27 14.83
N VAL A 316 6.51 -5.34 14.10
CA VAL A 316 5.59 -5.88 13.08
C VAL A 316 5.15 -7.29 13.42
N ALA A 317 3.97 -7.69 12.91
CA ALA A 317 3.62 -9.09 12.84
C ALA A 317 4.45 -9.78 11.74
N GLU A 318 4.93 -10.99 11.99
CA GLU A 318 5.64 -11.84 11.03
C GLU A 318 4.62 -12.47 10.05
N THR A 319 3.95 -11.63 9.26
CA THR A 319 2.98 -12.04 8.24
C THR A 319 3.29 -11.38 6.91
N GLY A 320 2.95 -12.07 5.83
CA GLY A 320 3.05 -11.55 4.48
C GLY A 320 4.40 -10.90 4.15
N GLY A 321 4.37 -9.75 3.47
CA GLY A 321 5.57 -9.00 3.12
C GLY A 321 6.27 -8.32 4.30
N LEU A 322 5.61 -8.16 5.47
CA LEU A 322 6.26 -7.55 6.65
C LEU A 322 7.43 -8.39 7.14
N ALA A 323 7.29 -9.72 7.08
CA ALA A 323 8.34 -10.68 7.44
C ALA A 323 9.58 -10.56 6.53
N GLU A 324 9.42 -10.03 5.32
CA GLU A 324 10.53 -9.81 4.37
C GLU A 324 11.16 -8.41 4.54
N ILE A 325 10.36 -7.43 4.99
CA ILE A 325 10.81 -6.04 5.19
C ILE A 325 11.64 -5.90 6.47
N VAL A 326 11.21 -6.51 7.58
CA VAL A 326 11.83 -6.31 8.89
C VAL A 326 12.73 -7.49 9.27
N ASP A 327 14.03 -7.22 9.37
CA ASP A 327 15.00 -8.19 9.89
C ASP A 327 14.93 -8.16 11.42
N HIS A 328 14.38 -9.22 12.01
CA HIS A 328 14.18 -9.32 13.45
C HIS A 328 15.47 -9.00 14.24
N THR A 329 15.35 -8.16 15.26
CA THR A 329 16.42 -7.66 16.13
C THR A 329 17.49 -6.79 15.48
N ARG A 330 17.40 -6.54 14.17
CA ARG A 330 18.34 -5.72 13.42
C ARG A 330 17.71 -4.44 12.91
N THR A 331 16.59 -4.53 12.21
CA THR A 331 15.86 -3.37 11.65
C THR A 331 14.48 -3.18 12.29
N GLY A 332 14.13 -4.00 13.26
CA GLY A 332 12.87 -3.94 14.00
C GLY A 332 12.64 -5.22 14.78
N ILE A 333 11.45 -5.35 15.36
CA ILE A 333 11.03 -6.58 16.06
C ILE A 333 9.89 -7.21 15.29
N THR A 334 9.96 -8.53 15.07
CA THR A 334 8.85 -9.31 14.52
C THR A 334 8.17 -10.05 15.66
N THR A 335 6.87 -10.28 15.52
CA THR A 335 6.02 -10.89 16.53
C THR A 335 5.06 -11.86 15.87
N TYR A 336 4.57 -12.86 16.61
CA TYR A 336 3.66 -13.84 16.02
C TYR A 336 2.32 -13.18 15.64
N PRO A 337 1.83 -13.34 14.39
CA PRO A 337 0.57 -12.76 13.96
C PRO A 337 -0.59 -13.17 14.87
N GLY A 338 -1.37 -12.19 15.33
CA GLY A 338 -2.52 -12.41 16.22
C GLY A 338 -2.18 -12.69 17.69
N ASP A 339 -0.90 -12.81 18.07
CA ASP A 339 -0.50 -13.05 19.45
C ASP A 339 -0.23 -11.75 20.21
N ALA A 340 -1.21 -11.32 21.01
CA ALA A 340 -1.11 -10.15 21.86
C ALA A 340 0.02 -10.22 22.90
N LYS A 341 0.41 -11.42 23.37
CA LYS A 341 1.50 -11.58 24.35
C LYS A 341 2.86 -11.42 23.69
N SER A 342 3.02 -11.91 22.46
CA SER A 342 4.20 -11.73 21.61
C SER A 342 4.34 -10.26 21.21
N LEU A 343 3.24 -9.63 20.79
CA LEU A 343 3.20 -8.21 20.47
C LEU A 343 3.61 -7.33 21.66
N ALA A 344 3.03 -7.60 22.84
CA ALA A 344 3.38 -6.88 24.06
C ALA A 344 4.87 -7.04 24.42
N TRP A 345 5.46 -8.22 24.22
CA TRP A 345 6.89 -8.42 24.42
C TRP A 345 7.70 -7.53 23.48
N GLY A 346 7.44 -7.57 22.17
CA GLY A 346 8.20 -6.80 21.20
C GLY A 346 8.12 -5.28 21.43
N VAL A 347 6.95 -4.77 21.80
CA VAL A 347 6.79 -3.36 22.17
C VAL A 347 7.59 -3.02 23.44
N LEU A 348 7.58 -3.90 24.45
CA LEU A 348 8.31 -3.66 25.70
C LEU A 348 9.84 -3.69 25.50
N GLU A 349 10.37 -4.53 24.60
CA GLU A 349 11.80 -4.52 24.24
C GLU A 349 12.24 -3.15 23.72
N VAL A 350 11.40 -2.51 22.89
CA VAL A 350 11.68 -1.16 22.36
C VAL A 350 11.51 -0.10 23.45
N LEU A 351 10.40 -0.12 24.19
CA LEU A 351 10.09 0.93 25.18
C LEU A 351 11.07 0.95 26.37
N LYS A 352 11.57 -0.21 26.79
CA LYS A 352 12.48 -0.32 27.95
C LYS A 352 13.95 -0.07 27.62
N ASN A 353 14.34 -0.13 26.34
CA ASN A 353 15.74 -0.07 25.91
C ASN A 353 15.96 1.03 24.86
N PRO A 354 16.15 2.30 25.27
CA PRO A 354 16.28 3.43 24.33
C PRO A 354 17.44 3.31 23.34
N GLU A 355 18.59 2.78 23.78
CA GLU A 355 19.75 2.56 22.89
C GLU A 355 19.45 1.51 21.83
N TYR A 356 18.77 0.43 22.20
CA TYR A 356 18.37 -0.61 21.27
C TYR A 356 17.30 -0.11 20.30
N ALA A 357 16.31 0.65 20.79
CA ALA A 357 15.32 1.33 19.96
C ALA A 357 15.99 2.24 18.91
N HIS A 358 17.01 3.01 19.30
CA HIS A 358 17.78 3.84 18.38
C HIS A 358 18.55 2.99 17.34
N TYR A 359 19.21 1.91 17.78
CA TYR A 359 19.90 0.97 16.90
C TYR A 359 18.97 0.39 15.84
N LEU A 360 17.78 -0.10 16.23
CA LEU A 360 16.79 -0.65 15.31
C LEU A 360 16.35 0.40 14.29
N GLY A 361 16.02 1.61 14.74
CA GLY A 361 15.56 2.71 13.88
C GLY A 361 16.60 3.15 12.85
N GLN A 362 17.89 3.25 13.21
CA GLN A 362 18.95 3.61 12.26
C GLN A 362 19.15 2.52 11.21
N ASN A 363 19.23 1.25 11.62
CA ASN A 363 19.41 0.16 10.66
C ASN A 363 18.21 0.02 9.72
N ALA A 364 17.00 0.22 10.23
CA ALA A 364 15.78 0.29 9.43
C ALA A 364 15.87 1.36 8.35
N PHE A 365 16.25 2.58 8.73
CA PHE A 365 16.42 3.69 7.79
C PHE A 365 17.46 3.38 6.72
N HIS A 366 18.62 2.82 7.10
CA HIS A 366 19.66 2.41 6.14
C HIS A 366 19.12 1.36 5.15
N LYS A 367 18.32 0.38 5.61
CA LYS A 367 17.67 -0.60 4.73
C LYS A 367 16.70 0.08 3.75
N VAL A 368 15.88 1.01 4.23
CA VAL A 368 14.95 1.79 3.40
C VAL A 368 15.69 2.57 2.30
N GLU A 369 16.75 3.29 2.66
CA GLU A 369 17.52 4.13 1.74
C GLU A 369 18.09 3.31 0.56
N HIS A 370 18.59 2.11 0.83
CA HIS A 370 19.25 1.29 -0.19
C HIS A 370 18.31 0.33 -0.94
N VAL A 371 17.33 -0.26 -0.26
CA VAL A 371 16.49 -1.34 -0.82
C VAL A 371 15.15 -0.82 -1.32
N TYR A 372 14.50 0.05 -0.55
CA TYR A 372 13.11 0.47 -0.78
C TYR A 372 12.99 1.89 -1.33
N ASN A 373 14.02 2.38 -2.04
CA ASN A 373 13.94 3.66 -2.73
C ASN A 373 13.30 3.51 -4.12
N TRP A 374 12.47 4.48 -4.48
CA TRP A 374 11.71 4.46 -5.74
C TRP A 374 12.56 4.48 -7.01
N GLN A 375 13.79 4.99 -6.94
CA GLN A 375 14.68 5.03 -8.11
C GLN A 375 15.16 3.62 -8.50
N ASN A 376 15.51 2.79 -7.53
CA ASN A 376 15.81 1.38 -7.75
C ASN A 376 14.59 0.61 -8.27
N ILE A 377 13.43 0.86 -7.67
CA ILE A 377 12.17 0.19 -8.00
C ILE A 377 11.71 0.54 -9.42
N ALA A 378 11.78 1.83 -9.81
CA ALA A 378 11.49 2.26 -11.17
C ALA A 378 12.42 1.59 -12.20
N ARG A 379 13.72 1.47 -11.91
CA ARG A 379 14.67 0.75 -12.79
C ARG A 379 14.30 -0.72 -12.94
N ALA A 380 13.94 -1.39 -11.85
CA ALA A 380 13.51 -2.79 -11.88
C ALA A 380 12.23 -2.96 -12.72
N THR A 381 11.27 -2.05 -12.55
CA THR A 381 10.01 -2.02 -13.30
C THR A 381 10.26 -1.75 -14.79
N THR A 382 11.16 -0.83 -15.13
CA THR A 382 11.60 -0.59 -16.52
C THR A 382 12.19 -1.85 -17.14
N GLY A 383 13.00 -2.61 -16.41
CA GLY A 383 13.50 -3.91 -16.87
C GLY A 383 12.40 -4.93 -17.14
N VAL A 384 11.28 -4.91 -16.41
CA VAL A 384 10.09 -5.73 -16.71
C VAL A 384 9.45 -5.28 -18.02
N TYR A 385 9.26 -3.98 -18.21
CA TYR A 385 8.70 -3.41 -19.44
C TYR A 385 9.52 -3.81 -20.67
N GLU A 386 10.84 -3.72 -20.61
CA GLU A 386 11.75 -4.12 -21.69
C GLU A 386 11.62 -5.61 -22.03
N ARG A 387 11.53 -6.48 -21.01
CA ARG A 387 11.29 -7.92 -21.22
C ARG A 387 9.96 -8.17 -21.91
N VAL A 388 8.90 -7.47 -21.48
CA VAL A 388 7.57 -7.59 -22.07
C VAL A 388 7.56 -7.13 -23.53
N LEU A 389 8.18 -5.99 -23.84
CA LEU A 389 8.30 -5.50 -25.22
C LEU A 389 9.02 -6.50 -26.13
N HIS A 390 10.11 -7.10 -25.64
CA HIS A 390 10.84 -8.12 -26.38
C HIS A 390 10.03 -9.42 -26.55
N GLN A 391 9.24 -9.83 -25.56
CA GLN A 391 8.33 -10.98 -25.69
C GLN A 391 7.19 -10.70 -26.69
N ALA A 392 6.61 -9.50 -26.63
CA ALA A 392 5.53 -9.09 -27.51
C ALA A 392 5.97 -8.99 -28.98
N GLY A 393 7.16 -8.43 -29.24
CA GLY A 393 7.74 -8.37 -30.58
C GLY A 393 8.02 -9.75 -31.22
N ARG A 394 8.09 -10.82 -30.42
CA ARG A 394 8.17 -12.21 -30.90
C ARG A 394 6.80 -12.88 -31.08
N ALA A 395 5.76 -12.37 -30.40
CA ALA A 395 4.44 -12.99 -30.31
C ALA A 395 3.39 -12.33 -31.21
N LEU A 396 3.56 -11.05 -31.54
CA LEU A 396 2.68 -10.32 -32.44
C LEU A 396 3.24 -10.41 -33.86
N PRO A 397 2.49 -10.94 -34.85
CA PRO A 397 2.91 -10.87 -36.25
C PRO A 397 3.10 -9.41 -36.63
N VAL A 398 4.22 -9.11 -37.30
CA VAL A 398 4.38 -7.83 -38.00
C VAL A 398 3.22 -7.73 -38.99
N ALA A 399 2.30 -6.80 -38.75
CA ALA A 399 1.19 -6.52 -39.65
C ALA A 399 1.67 -5.95 -40.98
#